data_AF-A0A536YET5-F1
#
_entry.id   AF-A0A536YET5-F1
#
_cell.length_a   1.000
_cell.length_b   1.000
_cell.length_c   1.000
_cell.angle_alpha   90.00
_cell.angle_beta   90.00
_cell.angle_gamma   90.00
#
_symmetry.space_group_name_H-M   'P 1'
#
loop_
_entity.id
_entity.type
_entity.pdbx_description
1 polymer ?
#
loop_
_entity_poly.entity_id
_entity_poly.type
_entity_poly.pdbx_seq_one_letter_code
_entity_poly.pdbx_strand_id
1 'polypeptide(L)'
;PAHPVAGAEESGAAAASATLFRERRVVLTPLPDNAPPTLQRVEDAWRACGARITRLAAEEHDAVLAAVSHLPHVLAYALVHDIAGRANAEQLFAYAAGGFRDFTRIASSHPEMWRDICLANRDRLAAELARYQGRLGDIERLLAAGDGGALERLFAEARAARNRWLKSSS
;
A
#
# COMPACT_ATOMS: atom_id res chain seq x y z
N PRO A 1 3.29 -20.19 3.92
CA PRO A 1 4.18 -19.05 3.59
C PRO A 1 3.99 -17.89 4.57
N ALA A 2 4.87 -16.89 4.59
CA ALA A 2 4.75 -15.74 5.48
C ALA A 2 5.16 -14.45 4.77
N HIS A 3 4.43 -13.37 5.03
CA HIS A 3 4.72 -12.02 4.55
C HIS A 3 4.83 -11.07 5.76
N PRO A 4 6.03 -10.60 6.12
CA PRO A 4 6.18 -9.51 7.07
C PRO A 4 5.68 -8.21 6.43
N VAL A 5 4.62 -7.63 6.98
CA VAL A 5 4.12 -6.29 6.60
C VAL A 5 5.00 -5.25 7.30
N ALA A 6 6.27 -5.26 6.91
CA ALA A 6 7.34 -4.42 7.42
C ALA A 6 8.29 -4.13 6.27
N GLY A 7 8.63 -2.87 6.06
CA GLY A 7 9.57 -2.45 5.03
C GLY A 7 10.27 -1.16 5.43
N ALA A 8 11.49 -1.00 4.96
CA ALA A 8 12.23 0.25 4.96
C ALA A 8 12.35 0.73 3.51
N GLU A 9 12.50 2.04 3.32
CA GLU A 9 12.77 2.63 2.00
C GLU A 9 14.17 2.28 1.48
N GLU A 10 15.07 1.96 2.40
CA GLU A 10 16.44 1.57 2.12
C GLU A 10 16.55 0.06 1.89
N SER A 11 17.33 -0.32 0.87
CA SER A 11 17.53 -1.71 0.46
C SER A 11 18.97 -2.18 0.72
N GLY A 12 19.16 -3.49 0.81
CA GLY A 12 20.48 -4.11 1.00
C GLY A 12 20.82 -4.44 2.46
N ALA A 13 21.85 -5.27 2.65
CA ALA A 13 22.22 -5.80 3.97
C ALA A 13 22.62 -4.69 4.98
N ALA A 14 23.14 -3.56 4.48
CA ALA A 14 23.50 -2.42 5.31
C ALA A 14 22.28 -1.73 5.97
N ALA A 15 21.09 -1.85 5.38
CA ALA A 15 19.84 -1.33 5.92
C ALA A 15 19.13 -2.31 6.87
N ALA A 16 19.75 -3.46 7.16
CA ALA A 16 19.16 -4.47 8.04
C ALA A 16 19.07 -3.96 9.48
N SER A 17 17.93 -4.19 10.12
CA SER A 17 17.69 -3.81 11.51
C SER A 17 17.17 -4.98 12.32
N ALA A 18 17.77 -5.23 13.48
CA ALA A 18 17.33 -6.24 14.43
C ALA A 18 15.92 -5.95 14.99
N THR A 19 15.43 -4.72 14.88
CA THR A 19 14.09 -4.31 15.35
C THR A 19 13.07 -4.18 14.22
N LEU A 20 13.44 -4.52 12.98
CA LEU A 20 12.60 -4.32 11.79
C LEU A 20 11.19 -4.91 11.94
N PHE A 21 11.09 -6.08 12.58
CA PHE A 21 9.82 -6.81 12.71
C PHE A 21 9.10 -6.58 14.04
N ARG A 22 9.70 -5.84 14.98
CA ARG A 22 9.12 -5.62 16.31
C ARG A 22 7.80 -4.86 16.21
N GLU A 23 6.75 -5.41 16.81
CA GLU A 23 5.36 -4.96 16.74
C GLU A 23 4.76 -4.91 15.32
N ARG A 24 5.48 -5.42 14.31
CA ARG A 24 4.99 -5.47 12.92
C ARG A 24 4.15 -6.71 12.70
N ARG A 25 3.14 -6.59 11.83
CA ARG A 25 2.30 -7.71 11.44
C ARG A 25 3.07 -8.63 10.52
N VAL A 26 3.01 -9.93 10.76
CA VAL A 26 3.41 -10.97 9.81
C VAL A 26 2.17 -11.78 9.47
N VAL A 27 1.83 -11.81 8.18
CA VAL A 27 0.71 -12.61 7.69
C VAL A 27 1.24 -13.98 7.28
N LEU A 28 0.75 -15.03 7.92
CA LEU A 28 0.94 -16.39 7.45
C LEU A 28 -0.21 -16.78 6.52
N THR A 29 0.12 -17.48 5.45
CA THR A 29 -0.83 -18.12 4.56
C THR A 29 -0.63 -19.64 4.63
N PRO A 30 -1.25 -20.33 5.60
CA PRO A 30 -1.14 -21.79 5.73
C PRO A 30 -1.69 -22.48 4.49
N LEU A 31 -1.00 -23.51 4.02
CA LEU A 31 -1.47 -24.41 2.96
C LEU A 31 -2.09 -25.67 3.57
N PRO A 32 -2.97 -26.40 2.84
CA PRO A 32 -3.59 -27.62 3.33
C PRO A 32 -2.59 -28.66 3.87
N ASP A 33 -1.43 -28.77 3.23
CA ASP A 33 -0.40 -29.76 3.57
C ASP A 33 0.53 -29.29 4.70
N ASN A 34 0.30 -28.10 5.29
CA ASN A 34 1.11 -27.61 6.39
C ASN A 34 0.65 -28.25 7.72
N ALA A 35 1.43 -29.21 8.21
CA ALA A 35 1.17 -29.85 9.50
C ALA A 35 1.17 -28.82 10.66
N PRO A 36 0.23 -28.92 11.63
CA PRO A 36 0.13 -27.97 12.73
C PRO A 36 1.44 -27.71 13.51
N PRO A 37 2.28 -28.72 13.81
CA PRO A 37 3.56 -28.48 14.49
C PRO A 37 4.53 -27.63 13.67
N THR A 38 4.53 -27.77 12.35
CA THR A 38 5.37 -26.96 11.44
C THR A 38 4.90 -25.51 11.42
N LEU A 39 3.59 -25.28 11.35
CA LEU A 39 3.02 -23.93 11.44
C LEU A 39 3.38 -23.26 12.76
N GLN A 40 3.23 -23.97 13.88
CA GLN A 40 3.55 -23.43 15.20
C GLN A 40 5.03 -23.00 15.30
N ARG A 41 5.96 -23.83 14.79
CA ARG A 41 7.40 -23.49 14.78
C ARG A 41 7.69 -22.21 14.00
N VAL A 42 7.05 -22.01 12.85
CA VAL A 42 7.22 -20.80 12.04
C VAL A 42 6.65 -19.58 12.75
N GLU A 43 5.51 -19.72 13.41
CA GLU A 43 4.93 -18.62 14.19
C GLU A 43 5.81 -18.24 15.38
N ASP A 44 6.34 -19.22 16.10
CA ASP A 44 7.19 -18.96 17.27
C ASP A 44 8.50 -18.29 16.86
N ALA A 45 9.06 -18.64 15.69
CA ALA A 45 10.20 -17.93 15.13
C ALA A 45 9.89 -16.45 14.86
N TRP A 46 8.75 -16.14 14.25
CA TRP A 46 8.35 -14.75 14.01
C TRP A 46 8.01 -14.00 15.32
N ARG A 47 7.36 -14.65 16.28
CA ARG A 47 7.10 -14.07 17.61
C ARG A 47 8.40 -13.76 18.35
N ALA A 48 9.42 -14.60 18.22
CA ALA A 48 10.74 -14.34 18.79
C ALA A 48 11.41 -13.08 18.19
N CYS A 49 11.08 -12.73 16.94
CA CYS A 49 11.47 -11.45 16.33
C CYS A 49 10.61 -10.25 16.77
N GLY A 50 9.63 -10.46 17.67
CA GLY A 50 8.70 -9.43 18.15
C GLY A 50 7.52 -9.15 17.21
N ALA A 51 7.27 -10.01 16.22
CA ALA A 51 6.19 -9.80 15.26
C ALA A 51 4.82 -10.25 15.80
N ARG A 52 3.76 -9.59 15.32
CA ARG A 52 2.36 -9.94 15.57
C ARG A 52 1.83 -10.82 14.45
N ILE A 53 1.49 -12.06 14.77
CA ILE A 53 1.08 -13.07 13.80
C ILE A 53 -0.41 -12.93 13.47
N THR A 54 -0.73 -12.92 12.18
CA THR A 54 -2.09 -13.07 11.65
C THR A 54 -2.10 -14.16 10.59
N ARG A 55 -3.22 -14.86 10.41
CA ARG A 55 -3.37 -15.86 9.34
C ARG A 55 -4.43 -15.39 8.36
N LEU A 56 -4.18 -15.54 7.07
CA LEU A 56 -5.15 -15.32 5.98
C LEU A 56 -5.07 -16.49 4.99
N ALA A 57 -6.14 -16.72 4.24
CA ALA A 57 -6.03 -17.50 3.01
C ALA A 57 -5.14 -16.75 2.00
N ALA A 58 -4.49 -17.47 1.08
CA ALA A 58 -3.60 -16.85 0.10
C ALA A 58 -4.34 -15.81 -0.77
N GLU A 59 -5.54 -16.16 -1.21
CA GLU A 59 -6.38 -15.30 -2.05
C GLU A 59 -6.85 -14.06 -1.29
N GLU A 60 -7.13 -14.19 0.00
CA GLU A 60 -7.53 -13.08 0.86
C GLU A 60 -6.34 -12.14 1.13
N HIS A 61 -5.16 -12.69 1.42
CA HIS A 61 -3.93 -11.93 1.54
C HIS A 61 -3.68 -11.06 0.30
N ASP A 62 -3.74 -11.66 -0.88
CA ASP A 62 -3.48 -10.97 -2.14
C ASP A 62 -4.54 -9.90 -2.45
N ALA A 63 -5.82 -10.19 -2.17
CA ALA A 63 -6.89 -9.21 -2.33
C ALA A 63 -6.72 -8.00 -1.39
N VAL A 64 -6.39 -8.25 -0.12
CA VAL A 64 -6.16 -7.18 0.86
C VAL A 64 -4.97 -6.33 0.43
N LEU A 65 -3.83 -6.94 0.08
CA LEU A 65 -2.63 -6.19 -0.28
C LEU A 65 -2.72 -5.50 -1.63
N ALA A 66 -3.51 -6.01 -2.58
CA ALA A 66 -3.83 -5.27 -3.80
C ALA A 66 -4.40 -3.89 -3.48
N ALA A 67 -5.36 -3.82 -2.56
CA ALA A 67 -6.06 -2.58 -2.21
C ALA A 67 -5.22 -1.66 -1.31
N VAL A 68 -4.56 -2.19 -0.28
CA VAL A 68 -3.92 -1.35 0.76
C VAL A 68 -2.41 -1.18 0.62
N SER A 69 -1.77 -1.86 -0.34
CA SER A 69 -0.32 -1.76 -0.58
C SER A 69 0.04 -1.56 -2.05
N HIS A 70 -0.42 -2.44 -2.94
CA HIS A 70 -0.01 -2.41 -4.35
C HIS A 70 -0.62 -1.24 -5.12
N LEU A 71 -1.93 -1.01 -4.97
CA LEU A 71 -2.60 0.13 -5.59
C LEU A 71 -1.95 1.46 -5.16
N PRO A 72 -1.73 1.77 -3.87
CA PRO A 72 -0.99 2.96 -3.46
C PRO A 72 0.36 3.15 -4.16
N HIS A 73 1.17 2.09 -4.32
CA HIS A 73 2.46 2.18 -5.01
C HIS A 73 2.30 2.53 -6.48
N VAL A 74 1.39 1.87 -7.20
CA VAL A 74 1.15 2.17 -8.62
C VAL A 74 0.64 3.59 -8.81
N LEU A 75 -0.23 4.08 -7.93
CA LEU A 75 -0.71 5.46 -7.98
C LEU A 75 0.42 6.48 -7.74
N ALA A 76 1.33 6.20 -6.81
CA ALA A 76 2.50 7.04 -6.57
C ALA A 76 3.45 7.05 -7.79
N TYR A 77 3.74 5.88 -8.38
CA TYR A 77 4.52 5.80 -9.62
C TYR A 77 3.87 6.57 -10.76
N ALA A 78 2.56 6.38 -10.97
CA ALA A 78 1.82 7.04 -12.05
C ALA A 78 1.86 8.58 -11.89
N LEU A 79 1.65 9.10 -10.68
CA LEU A 79 1.68 10.53 -10.41
C LEU A 79 3.07 11.14 -10.68
N VAL A 80 4.14 10.51 -10.19
CA VAL A 80 5.51 11.00 -10.40
C VAL A 80 5.89 10.93 -11.88
N HIS A 81 5.55 9.83 -12.55
CA HIS A 81 5.84 9.63 -13.97
C HIS A 81 5.11 10.67 -14.85
N ASP A 82 3.84 10.94 -14.57
CA ASP A 82 3.07 11.97 -15.26
C ASP A 82 3.73 13.35 -15.13
N ILE A 83 4.06 13.78 -13.89
CA ILE A 83 4.68 15.10 -13.66
C ILE A 83 6.03 15.20 -14.36
N ALA A 84 6.85 14.16 -14.30
CA ALA A 84 8.15 14.12 -14.96
C ALA A 84 8.05 14.22 -16.49
N GLY A 85 6.95 13.77 -17.09
CA GLY A 85 6.70 13.85 -18.53
C GLY A 85 6.20 15.21 -19.02
N ARG A 86 5.91 16.16 -18.13
CA ARG A 86 5.36 17.48 -18.51
C ARG A 86 6.46 18.46 -18.90
N ALA A 87 6.15 19.36 -19.83
CA ALA A 87 7.09 20.40 -20.28
C ALA A 87 7.56 21.34 -19.15
N ASN A 88 6.75 21.51 -18.10
CA ASN A 88 7.06 22.33 -16.93
C ASN A 88 7.41 21.50 -15.68
N ALA A 89 7.94 20.29 -15.85
CA ALA A 89 8.26 19.37 -14.75
C ALA A 89 9.14 20.02 -13.66
N GLU A 90 10.20 20.75 -14.04
CA GLU A 90 11.10 21.42 -13.10
C GLU A 90 10.34 22.38 -12.18
N GLN A 91 9.43 23.17 -12.76
CA GLN A 91 8.58 24.08 -11.99
C GLN A 91 7.66 23.29 -11.06
N LEU A 92 6.98 22.25 -11.56
CA LEU A 92 6.07 21.44 -10.74
C LEU A 92 6.78 20.81 -9.54
N PHE A 93 7.99 20.26 -9.74
CA PHE A 93 8.78 19.71 -8.65
C PHE A 93 9.31 20.78 -7.69
N ALA A 94 9.65 21.98 -8.17
CA ALA A 94 10.07 23.09 -7.31
C ALA A 94 8.97 23.57 -6.34
N TYR A 95 7.69 23.43 -6.73
CA TYR A 95 6.55 23.76 -5.86
C TYR A 95 5.99 22.55 -5.10
N ALA A 96 6.57 21.36 -5.25
CA ALA A 96 6.14 20.18 -4.53
C ALA A 96 6.45 20.33 -3.02
N ALA A 97 5.40 20.27 -2.20
CA ALA A 97 5.49 20.45 -0.75
C ALA A 97 5.38 19.11 0.01
N GLY A 98 5.26 19.18 1.34
CA GLY A 98 5.21 18.00 2.22
C GLY A 98 4.17 16.95 1.83
N GLY A 99 2.97 17.37 1.43
CA GLY A 99 1.92 16.42 0.99
C GLY A 99 2.29 15.62 -0.26
N PHE A 100 3.00 16.23 -1.21
CA PHE A 100 3.52 15.52 -2.38
C PHE A 100 4.61 14.54 -1.94
N ARG A 101 5.60 15.02 -1.17
CA ARG A 101 6.71 14.21 -0.66
C ARG A 101 6.19 12.95 0.07
N ASP A 102 5.22 13.09 0.96
CA ASP A 102 4.69 11.99 1.76
C ASP A 102 3.90 10.99 0.90
N PHE A 103 3.09 11.49 -0.04
CA PHE A 103 2.29 10.66 -0.92
C PHE A 103 3.16 9.87 -1.92
N THR A 104 4.21 10.50 -2.45
CA THR A 104 5.07 9.90 -3.48
C THR A 104 6.31 9.20 -2.93
N ARG A 105 6.54 9.22 -1.62
CA ARG A 105 7.69 8.55 -0.96
C ARG A 105 7.91 7.11 -1.45
N ILE A 106 6.80 6.38 -1.61
CA ILE A 106 6.81 4.98 -2.03
C ILE A 106 7.13 4.76 -3.51
N ALA A 107 7.09 5.81 -4.35
CA ALA A 107 7.55 5.74 -5.74
C ALA A 107 9.08 5.61 -5.87
N SER A 108 9.83 5.82 -4.78
CA SER A 108 11.28 5.54 -4.73
C SER A 108 11.63 4.07 -4.52
N SER A 109 10.61 3.20 -4.41
CA SER A 109 10.83 1.76 -4.21
C SER A 109 11.47 1.09 -5.44
N HIS A 110 12.14 -0.05 -5.24
CA HIS A 110 12.89 -0.72 -6.30
C HIS A 110 11.97 -1.19 -7.46
N PRO A 111 12.22 -0.76 -8.71
CA PRO A 111 11.29 -1.00 -9.82
C PRO A 111 11.17 -2.48 -10.20
N GLU A 112 12.25 -3.27 -10.11
CA GLU A 112 12.19 -4.70 -10.45
C GLU A 112 11.32 -5.49 -9.49
N MET A 113 11.39 -5.17 -8.19
CA MET A 113 10.57 -5.81 -7.17
C MET A 113 9.09 -5.47 -7.38
N TRP A 114 8.79 -4.19 -7.64
CA TRP A 114 7.41 -3.75 -7.84
C TRP A 114 6.81 -4.23 -9.16
N ARG A 115 7.62 -4.39 -10.21
CA ARG A 115 7.21 -5.12 -11.44
C ARG A 115 6.74 -6.52 -11.08
N ASP A 116 7.54 -7.28 -10.33
CA ASP A 116 7.23 -8.67 -10.01
C ASP A 116 6.00 -8.77 -9.09
N ILE A 117 5.86 -7.88 -8.10
CA ILE A 117 4.65 -7.79 -7.25
C ILE A 117 3.41 -7.49 -8.10
N CYS A 118 3.49 -6.51 -9.01
CA CYS A 118 2.36 -6.15 -9.87
C CYS A 118 1.96 -7.30 -10.79
N LEU A 119 2.92 -8.01 -11.38
CA LEU A 119 2.65 -9.14 -12.28
C LEU A 119 2.11 -10.36 -11.52
N ALA A 120 2.63 -10.63 -10.32
CA ALA A 120 2.18 -11.74 -9.48
C ALA A 120 0.72 -11.56 -9.01
N ASN A 121 0.28 -10.33 -8.76
CA ASN A 121 -1.07 -10.02 -8.28
C ASN A 121 -1.91 -9.20 -9.29
N ARG A 122 -1.65 -9.39 -10.59
CA ARG A 122 -2.13 -8.51 -11.66
C ARG A 122 -3.65 -8.38 -11.71
N ASP A 123 -4.39 -9.49 -11.55
CA ASP A 123 -5.84 -9.51 -11.79
C ASP A 123 -6.57 -8.75 -10.67
N ARG A 124 -6.10 -8.90 -9.42
CA ARG A 124 -6.63 -8.12 -8.28
C ARG A 124 -6.24 -6.65 -8.39
N LEU A 125 -4.97 -6.37 -8.72
CA LEU A 125 -4.49 -5.00 -8.87
C LEU A 125 -5.21 -4.26 -10.00
N ALA A 126 -5.46 -4.91 -11.14
CA ALA A 126 -6.23 -4.35 -12.25
C ALA A 126 -7.68 -4.01 -11.82
N ALA A 127 -8.32 -4.89 -11.05
CA ALA A 127 -9.65 -4.60 -10.51
C ALA A 127 -9.64 -3.41 -9.55
N GLU A 128 -8.64 -3.30 -8.67
CA GLU A 128 -8.49 -2.16 -7.75
C GLU A 128 -8.20 -0.84 -8.49
N LEU A 129 -7.39 -0.87 -9.55
CA LEU A 129 -7.17 0.28 -10.42
C LEU A 129 -8.47 0.74 -11.09
N ALA A 130 -9.27 -0.18 -11.64
CA ALA A 130 -10.55 0.16 -12.26
C ALA A 130 -11.53 0.78 -11.25
N ARG A 131 -11.60 0.24 -10.03
CA ARG A 131 -12.39 0.83 -8.93
C ARG A 131 -11.92 2.25 -8.62
N TYR A 132 -10.61 2.46 -8.52
CA TYR A 132 -10.03 3.76 -8.21
C TYR A 132 -10.27 4.80 -9.33
N GLN A 133 -10.12 4.40 -10.59
CA GLN A 133 -10.47 5.23 -11.75
C GLN A 133 -11.93 5.69 -11.70
N GLY A 134 -12.85 4.81 -11.31
CA GLY A 134 -14.25 5.20 -11.07
C GLY A 134 -14.39 6.32 -10.05
N ARG A 135 -13.63 6.26 -8.93
CA ARG A 135 -13.61 7.32 -7.90
C ARG A 135 -13.03 8.64 -8.41
N LEU A 136 -11.98 8.59 -9.22
CA LEU A 136 -11.45 9.79 -9.87
C LEU A 136 -12.48 10.41 -10.82
N GLY A 137 -13.18 9.58 -11.60
CA GLY A 137 -14.25 10.04 -12.48
C GLY A 137 -15.42 10.66 -11.72
N ASP A 138 -15.76 10.15 -10.53
CA ASP A 138 -16.76 10.79 -9.65
C ASP A 138 -16.33 12.22 -9.30
N ILE A 139 -15.08 12.40 -8.84
CA ILE A 139 -14.53 13.71 -8.46
C ILE A 139 -14.47 14.66 -9.65
N GLU A 140 -14.02 14.18 -10.81
CA GLU A 140 -13.95 14.95 -12.05
C GLU A 140 -15.32 15.50 -12.46
N ARG A 141 -16.37 14.67 -12.41
CA ARG A 141 -17.73 15.11 -12.73
C ARG A 141 -18.24 16.18 -11.75
N LEU A 142 -17.95 16.03 -10.46
CA LEU A 142 -18.34 17.04 -9.46
C LEU A 142 -17.61 18.37 -9.68
N LEU A 143 -16.32 18.33 -10.04
CA LEU A 143 -15.55 19.52 -10.40
C LEU A 143 -16.10 20.19 -11.65
N ALA A 144 -16.39 19.43 -12.70
CA ALA A 144 -16.95 19.94 -13.95
C ALA A 144 -18.34 20.59 -13.74
N ALA A 145 -19.13 20.05 -12.80
CA ALA A 145 -20.43 20.60 -12.43
C ALA A 145 -20.34 21.81 -11.46
N GLY A 146 -19.16 22.09 -10.88
CA GLY A 146 -19.01 23.10 -9.83
C GLY A 146 -19.74 22.76 -8.53
N ASP A 147 -20.03 21.47 -8.27
CA ASP A 147 -20.80 21.04 -7.10
C ASP A 147 -19.92 20.94 -5.85
N GLY A 148 -19.67 22.10 -5.25
CA GLY A 148 -18.88 22.21 -4.01
C GLY A 148 -19.49 21.43 -2.84
N GLY A 149 -20.82 21.36 -2.75
CA GLY A 149 -21.51 20.65 -1.66
C GLY A 149 -21.31 19.14 -1.74
N ALA A 150 -21.36 18.56 -2.95
CA ALA A 150 -21.07 17.15 -3.15
C ALA A 150 -19.59 16.81 -2.92
N LEU A 151 -18.67 17.68 -3.36
CA LEU A 151 -17.23 17.51 -3.08
C LEU A 151 -16.95 17.50 -1.58
N GLU A 152 -17.53 18.45 -0.83
CA GLU A 152 -17.35 18.53 0.62
C GLU A 152 -17.84 17.25 1.31
N ARG A 153 -19.01 16.74 0.93
CA ARG A 153 -19.54 15.47 1.48
C ARG A 153 -18.60 14.30 1.21
N LEU A 154 -18.14 14.15 -0.04
CA LEU A 154 -17.21 13.09 -0.44
C LEU A 154 -15.91 13.15 0.39
N PHE A 155 -15.33 14.35 0.54
CA PHE A 155 -14.11 14.52 1.33
C PHE A 155 -14.34 14.30 2.83
N ALA A 156 -15.49 14.71 3.36
CA ALA A 156 -15.85 14.49 4.77
C ALA A 156 -15.98 12.99 5.09
N GLU A 157 -16.59 12.20 4.20
CA GLU A 157 -16.69 10.75 4.32
C GLU A 157 -15.31 10.08 4.34
N ALA A 158 -14.44 10.44 3.39
CA ALA A 158 -13.07 9.94 3.32
C ALA A 158 -12.27 10.30 4.60
N ARG A 159 -12.38 11.55 5.06
CA ARG A 159 -11.76 12.02 6.30
C ARG A 159 -12.26 11.25 7.51
N ALA A 160 -13.57 11.02 7.62
CA ALA A 160 -14.15 10.29 8.73
C ALA A 160 -13.66 8.83 8.76
N ALA A 161 -13.60 8.15 7.61
CA ALA A 161 -13.06 6.80 7.50
C ALA A 161 -11.60 6.73 7.96
N ARG A 162 -10.76 7.65 7.48
CA ARG A 162 -9.34 7.73 7.89
C ARG A 162 -9.17 7.96 9.39
N ASN A 163 -9.91 8.91 9.96
CA ASN A 163 -9.80 9.23 11.38
C ASN A 163 -10.25 8.08 12.29
N ARG A 164 -11.26 7.30 11.88
CA ARG A 164 -11.64 6.07 12.59
C ARG A 164 -10.51 5.04 12.56
N TRP A 165 -9.89 4.83 11.40
CA TRP A 165 -8.76 3.91 11.26
C TRP A 165 -7.56 4.30 12.12
N LEU A 166 -7.22 5.59 12.20
CA LEU A 166 -6.12 6.06 13.06
C LEU A 166 -6.40 5.75 14.55
N LYS A 167 -7.64 5.98 15.01
CA LYS A 167 -8.05 5.70 16.39
C LYS A 167 -8.03 4.21 16.72
N SER A 168 -8.31 3.33 15.76
CA SER A 168 -8.27 1.87 15.97
C SER A 168 -6.88 1.27 15.81
N SER A 169 -5.94 2.01 15.25
CA SER A 169 -4.57 1.55 14.98
C SER A 169 -3.54 2.12 15.96
N SER A 170 -3.99 2.95 16.91
CA SER A 170 -3.21 3.47 18.04
C SER A 170 -3.37 2.54 19.24
#